data_AF-E4U8P3-F1
#
_entry.id   AF-E4U8P3-F1
#
_cell.length_a   1.000
_cell.length_b   1.000
_cell.length_c   1.000
_cell.angle_alpha   90.00
_cell.angle_beta   90.00
_cell.angle_gamma   90.00
#
_symmetry.space_group_name_H-M   'P 1'
#
loop_
_entity.id
_entity.type
_entity.pdbx_description
1 polymer ?
#
loop_
_entity_poly.entity_id
_entity_poly.type
_entity_poly.pdbx_seq_one_letter_code
_entity_poly.pdbx_strand_id
1 'polypeptide(L)'
;MNRVALRWGYLYLVVLLLVSGLGLMAQKERMQLQDYRNRYAQLERDRAALLRDYEARLSNRAVARWAESQGMVPMSEGRWAE
;
A
#
# COMPACT_ATOMS: atom_id res chain seq x y z
N MET A 1 -47.30 14.54 -33.98
CA MET A 1 -46.24 14.65 -32.97
C MET A 1 -45.24 15.71 -33.44
N ASN A 2 -45.08 16.81 -32.70
CA ASN A 2 -44.27 17.95 -33.17
C ASN A 2 -42.79 17.58 -33.25
N ARG A 3 -42.19 17.64 -34.45
CA ARG A 3 -40.77 17.27 -34.70
C ARG A 3 -39.80 17.98 -33.76
N VAL A 4 -40.15 19.20 -33.35
CA VAL A 4 -39.37 20.02 -32.41
C VAL A 4 -39.32 19.37 -31.03
N ALA A 5 -40.45 18.89 -30.49
CA ALA A 5 -40.49 18.23 -29.18
C ALA A 5 -39.68 16.93 -29.17
N LEU A 6 -39.72 16.17 -30.28
CA LEU A 6 -38.96 14.93 -30.42
C LEU A 6 -37.44 15.19 -30.44
N ARG A 7 -37.01 16.24 -31.17
CA ARG A 7 -35.60 16.62 -31.30
C ARG A 7 -35.01 17.10 -29.97
N TRP A 8 -35.76 17.90 -29.22
CA TRP A 8 -35.34 18.37 -27.91
C TRP A 8 -35.35 17.25 -26.86
N GLY A 9 -36.35 16.36 -26.89
CA GLY A 9 -36.37 15.18 -26.03
C GLY A 9 -35.17 14.27 -26.27
N TYR A 10 -34.80 14.02 -27.53
CA TYR A 10 -33.60 13.25 -27.88
C TYR A 10 -32.32 13.92 -27.40
N LEU A 11 -32.15 15.22 -27.64
CA LEU A 11 -30.99 15.98 -27.15
C LEU A 11 -30.87 15.91 -25.62
N TYR A 12 -31.99 16.03 -24.92
CA TYR A 12 -32.02 15.93 -23.47
C TYR A 12 -31.59 14.54 -22.97
N LEU A 13 -32.08 13.48 -23.60
CA LEU A 13 -31.66 12.11 -23.28
C LEU A 13 -30.17 11.88 -23.53
N VAL A 14 -29.63 12.41 -24.63
CA VAL A 14 -28.19 12.31 -24.93
C VAL A 14 -27.36 13.02 -23.87
N VAL A 15 -27.75 14.22 -23.46
CA VAL A 15 -27.07 14.96 -22.38
C VAL A 15 -27.17 14.19 -21.06
N LEU A 16 -28.34 13.63 -20.73
CA LEU A 16 -28.53 12.85 -19.51
C LEU A 16 -27.62 11.61 -19.49
N LEU A 17 -27.51 10.91 -20.62
CA LEU A 17 -26.64 9.75 -20.76
C LEU A 17 -25.16 10.12 -20.65
N LEU A 18 -24.75 11.26 -21.22
CA LEU A 18 -23.37 11.76 -21.10
C LEU A 18 -23.01 12.07 -19.64
N VAL A 19 -23.85 12.83 -18.95
CA VAL A 19 -23.63 13.18 -17.54
C VAL A 19 -23.61 11.94 -16.66
N SER A 20 -24.53 11.00 -16.90
CA SER A 20 -24.59 9.74 -16.15
C SER A 20 -23.36 8.87 -16.40
N GLY A 21 -22.92 8.75 -17.65
CA GLY A 21 -21.72 8.00 -18.03
C GLY A 21 -20.47 8.55 -17.36
N LEU A 22 -20.30 9.88 -17.36
CA LEU A 22 -19.19 10.54 -16.68
C LEU A 22 -19.23 10.33 -15.17
N GLY A 23 -20.41 10.40 -14.55
CA GLY A 23 -20.60 10.12 -13.13
C GLY A 23 -20.19 8.71 -12.73
N LEU A 24 -20.55 7.71 -13.54
CA LEU A 24 -20.20 6.31 -13.30
C LEU A 24 -18.69 6.06 -13.42
N MET A 25 -18.02 6.67 -14.40
CA MET A 25 -16.57 6.56 -14.54
C MET A 25 -15.84 7.22 -13.35
N ALA A 26 -16.28 8.40 -12.95
CA ALA A 26 -15.72 9.09 -11.79
C ALA A 26 -15.92 8.30 -10.49
N GLN A 27 -17.04 7.60 -10.31
CA GLN A 27 -17.25 6.72 -9.15
C GLN A 27 -16.28 5.53 -9.16
N LYS A 28 -16.08 4.87 -10.31
CA LYS A 28 -15.15 3.74 -10.43
C LYS A 28 -13.72 4.16 -10.10
N GLU A 29 -13.26 5.30 -10.62
CA GLU A 29 -11.92 5.82 -10.34
C GLU A 29 -11.73 6.12 -8.85
N ARG A 30 -12.73 6.71 -8.19
CA ARG A 30 -12.69 6.97 -6.74
C ARG A 30 -12.63 5.69 -5.92
N MET A 31 -13.40 4.67 -6.29
CA MET A 31 -13.38 3.37 -5.60
C MET A 31 -12.01 2.69 -5.74
N GLN A 32 -11.45 2.68 -6.95
CA GLN A 32 -10.11 2.13 -7.19
C GLN A 32 -9.04 2.91 -6.41
N LEU A 33 -9.12 4.24 -6.40
CA LEU A 33 -8.21 5.08 -5.64
C LEU A 33 -8.28 4.78 -4.13
N GLN A 34 -9.48 4.54 -3.61
CA GLN A 34 -9.67 4.20 -2.20
C GLN A 34 -9.11 2.81 -1.88
N ASP A 35 -9.29 1.83 -2.77
CA ASP A 35 -8.68 0.50 -2.62
C ASP A 35 -7.14 0.59 -2.60
N TYR A 36 -6.55 1.33 -3.55
CA TYR A 36 -5.09 1.55 -3.56
C TYR A 36 -4.59 2.24 -2.29
N ARG A 37 -5.29 3.25 -1.79
CA ARG A 37 -4.94 3.92 -0.53
C ARG A 37 -4.98 2.97 0.66
N ASN A 38 -6.01 2.11 0.74
CA ASN A 38 -6.14 1.13 1.80
C ASN A 38 -5.01 0.10 1.77
N ARG A 39 -4.69 -0.42 0.58
CA ARG A 39 -3.57 -1.35 0.38
C ARG A 39 -2.24 -0.71 0.76
N TYR A 40 -2.01 0.53 0.35
CA TYR A 40 -0.80 1.27 0.70
C TYR A 40 -0.67 1.45 2.23
N ALA A 41 -1.74 1.87 2.89
CA ALA A 41 -1.77 2.03 4.35
C ALA A 41 -1.58 0.69 5.09
N GLN A 42 -2.02 -0.43 4.52
CA GLN A 42 -1.74 -1.75 5.06
C GLN A 42 -0.26 -2.11 4.90
N LEU A 43 0.29 -1.96 3.69
CA LEU A 43 1.71 -2.24 3.42
C LEU A 43 2.64 -1.42 4.31
N GLU A 44 2.32 -0.15 4.56
CA GLU A 44 3.16 0.71 5.42
C GLU A 44 3.15 0.22 6.87
N ARG A 45 2.00 -0.25 7.37
CA ARG A 45 1.90 -0.85 8.72
C ARG A 45 2.69 -2.16 8.80
N ASP A 46 2.58 -3.00 7.78
CA ASP A 46 3.30 -4.28 7.72
C ASP A 46 4.82 -4.04 7.65
N ARG A 47 5.26 -3.06 6.85
CA ARG A 47 6.66 -2.64 6.79
C ARG A 47 7.17 -2.16 8.15
N ALA A 48 6.40 -1.32 8.84
CA ALA A 48 6.79 -0.83 10.16
C ALA A 48 6.87 -1.97 11.19
N ALA A 49 5.98 -2.96 11.11
CA ALA A 49 6.04 -4.15 11.96
C ALA A 49 7.29 -5.00 11.66
N LEU A 50 7.56 -5.26 10.38
CA LEU A 50 8.75 -5.99 9.93
C LEU A 50 10.04 -5.32 10.35
N LEU A 51 10.13 -3.99 10.27
CA LEU A 51 11.31 -3.25 10.73
C LEU A 51 11.54 -3.39 12.23
N ARG A 52 10.47 -3.31 13.05
CA ARG A 52 10.57 -3.55 14.49
C ARG A 52 11.04 -4.97 14.80
N ASP A 53 10.47 -5.96 14.11
CA ASP A 53 10.87 -7.37 14.27
C ASP A 53 12.32 -7.60 13.83
N TYR A 54 12.73 -6.97 12.72
CA TYR A 54 14.10 -7.00 12.24
C TYR A 54 15.06 -6.39 13.27
N GLU A 55 14.78 -5.19 13.78
CA GLU A 55 15.61 -4.55 14.82
C GLU A 55 15.70 -5.41 16.09
N ALA A 56 14.61 -6.04 16.50
CA ALA A 56 14.61 -6.93 17.65
C ALA A 56 15.50 -8.17 17.45
N ARG A 57 15.47 -8.77 16.25
CA ARG A 57 16.18 -10.02 15.93
C ARG A 57 17.63 -9.82 15.48
N LEU A 58 17.93 -8.72 14.78
CA LEU A 58 19.25 -8.41 14.22
C LEU A 58 19.97 -7.27 14.93
N SER A 59 19.52 -6.87 16.13
CA SER A 59 20.32 -6.01 16.98
C SER A 59 21.73 -6.60 17.15
N ASN A 60 22.77 -5.75 17.14
CA ASN A 60 24.16 -6.19 17.30
C ASN A 60 24.35 -7.10 18.53
N ARG A 61 23.54 -6.90 19.59
CA ARG A 61 23.52 -7.76 20.79
C ARG A 61 22.90 -9.14 20.54
N ALA A 62 21.85 -9.25 19.72
CA ALA A 62 21.29 -10.54 19.35
C ALA A 62 22.25 -11.33 18.45
N VAL A 63 22.88 -10.64 17.50
CA VAL A 63 23.92 -11.23 16.63
C VAL A 63 25.14 -11.67 17.44
N ALA A 64 25.62 -10.84 18.36
CA ALA A 64 26.73 -11.18 19.25
C ALA A 64 26.41 -12.40 20.15
N ARG A 65 25.23 -12.43 20.79
CA ARG A 65 24.80 -13.60 21.59
C ARG A 65 24.67 -14.88 20.77
N TRP A 66 24.17 -14.78 19.53
CA TRP A 66 24.14 -15.92 18.62
C TRP A 66 25.55 -16.39 18.29
N ALA A 67 26.47 -15.48 17.95
CA ALA A 67 27.87 -15.80 17.66
C ALA A 67 28.56 -16.48 18.86
N GLU A 68 28.37 -15.95 20.07
CA GLU A 68 28.86 -16.55 21.32
C GLU A 68 28.30 -17.97 21.53
N SER A 69 27.00 -18.19 21.27
CA SER A 69 26.37 -19.52 21.36
C SER A 69 26.92 -20.53 20.36
N GLN A 70 27.49 -20.05 19.24
CA GLN A 70 28.18 -20.87 18.24
C GLN A 70 29.68 -21.04 18.55
N GLY A 71 30.15 -20.54 19.71
CA GLY A 71 31.55 -20.60 20.12
C GLY A 71 32.45 -19.56 19.46
N MET A 72 31.89 -18.56 18.78
CA MET A 72 32.65 -17.46 18.19
C MET A 72 32.93 -16.40 19.26
N VAL A 73 34.18 -15.98 19.40
CA VAL A 73 34.60 -14.96 20.37
C VAL A 73 34.63 -13.58 19.69
N PRO A 74 34.03 -12.53 20.27
CA PRO A 74 34.10 -11.18 19.72
C PRO A 74 35.55 -10.71 19.65
N MET A 75 35.95 -10.20 18.48
CA MET A 75 37.32 -9.71 18.23
C MET A 75 37.73 -8.59 19.21
N SER A 76 36.76 -7.84 19.74
CA SER A 76 36.95 -6.79 20.75
C SER A 76 37.34 -7.29 22.13
N GLU A 77 37.09 -8.56 22.46
CA GLU A 77 37.46 -9.14 23.76
C GLU A 77 38.89 -9.67 23.81
N GLY A 78 39.64 -9.61 22.70
CA GLY A 78 41.09 -9.82 22.71
C GLY A 78 41.56 -11.22 23.17
N ARG A 79 40.66 -12.20 23.29
CA ARG A 79 41.01 -13.60 23.62
C ARG A 79 41.35 -14.38 22.35
N TRP A 80 42.36 -13.95 21.63
CA TRP A 80 42.95 -14.74 20.56
C TRP A 80 44.05 -15.60 21.20
N ALA A 81 43.72 -16.87 21.40
CA ALA A 81 44.59 -18.01 21.77
C ALA A 81 46.00 -17.68 22.29
N GLU A 82 46.25 -18.01 23.57
CA GLU A 82 47.58 -18.47 24.01
C GLU A 82 47.92 -19.82 23.35
#